data_AF-A0A939HW49-F1
#
_entry.id   AF-A0A939HW49-F1
#
_cell.length_a   1.000
_cell.length_b   1.000
_cell.length_c   1.000
_cell.angle_alpha   90.00
_cell.angle_beta   90.00
_cell.angle_gamma   90.00
#
_symmetry.space_group_name_H-M   'P 1'
#
loop_
_entity.id
_entity.type
_entity.pdbx_description
1 polymer ?
#
loop_
_entity_poly.entity_id
_entity_poly.type
_entity_poly.pdbx_seq_one_letter_code
_entity_poly.pdbx_strand_id
1 'polypeptide(L)' 'MTRDRALQLANMVDKQGEAVVWSGCQELAALYRMQLSHAGLNMAFLEKKS' A
#
# COMPACT_ATOMS: atom_id res chain seq x y z
N MET A 1 -10.66 4.21 2.36
CA MET A 1 -9.93 4.58 1.12
C MET A 1 -10.92 5.04 0.08
N THR A 2 -10.66 6.17 -0.58
CA THR A 2 -11.50 6.67 -1.68
C THR A 2 -11.00 6.08 -3.01
N ARG A 3 -11.90 5.79 -3.94
CA ARG A 3 -11.61 5.15 -5.24
C ARG A 3 -10.51 5.87 -6.03
N ASP A 4 -10.45 7.20 -5.91
CA ASP A 4 -9.44 8.05 -6.53
C ASP A 4 -8.00 7.72 -6.05
N ARG A 5 -7.82 7.56 -4.74
CA ARG A 5 -6.53 7.19 -4.14
C ARG A 5 -6.08 5.79 -4.58
N ALA A 6 -7.02 4.85 -4.75
CA ALA A 6 -6.69 3.51 -5.24
C ALA A 6 -6.19 3.55 -6.69
N LEU A 7 -6.79 4.38 -7.56
CA LEU A 7 -6.37 4.53 -8.95
C LEU A 7 -5.01 5.24 -9.08
N GLN A 8 -4.74 6.21 -8.22
CA GLN A 8 -3.43 6.86 -8.10
C GLN A 8 -2.33 5.87 -7.69
N LEU A 9 -2.61 5.04 -6.68
CA LEU A 9 -1.70 3.98 -6.24
C LEU A 9 -1.43 2.97 -7.35
N ALA A 10 -2.46 2.53 -8.08
CA ALA A 10 -2.28 1.63 -9.22
C ALA A 10 -1.40 2.24 -10.32
N ASN A 11 -1.61 3.52 -10.67
CA ASN A 11 -0.75 4.23 -11.63
C ASN A 11 0.69 4.39 -11.12
N MET A 12 0.89 4.58 -9.81
CA MET A 12 2.23 4.67 -9.23
C MET A 12 2.95 3.32 -9.28
N VAL A 13 2.27 2.21 -8.96
CA VAL A 13 2.85 0.87 -9.09
C VAL A 13 3.18 0.56 -10.54
N ASP A 14 2.29 0.91 -11.47
CA ASP A 14 2.52 0.70 -12.91
C ASP A 14 3.76 1.46 -13.41
N LYS A 15 3.94 2.72 -12.98
CA LYS A 15 5.06 3.57 -13.43
C LYS A 15 6.36 3.35 -12.68
N GLN A 16 6.30 3.06 -11.38
CA GLN A 16 7.48 3.01 -10.49
C GLN A 16 7.80 1.59 -10.01
N GLY A 17 6.95 0.60 -10.31
CA GLY A 17 7.04 -0.76 -9.77
C GLY A 17 6.50 -0.91 -8.35
N GLU A 18 6.32 0.20 -7.61
CA GLU A 18 5.90 0.23 -6.21
C GLU A 18 5.11 1.49 -5.86
N ALA A 19 4.29 1.43 -4.81
CA ALA A 19 3.58 2.61 -4.29
C ALA A 19 3.39 2.56 -2.79
N VAL A 20 3.60 3.70 -2.13
CA VAL A 20 3.37 3.85 -0.69
C VAL A 20 1.88 4.04 -0.43
N VAL A 21 1.23 2.93 -0.07
CA VAL A 21 -0.20 2.87 0.27
C VAL A 21 -0.53 3.43 1.66
N TRP A 22 0.45 3.48 2.57
CA TRP A 22 0.30 4.00 3.93
C TRP A 22 1.59 4.67 4.42
N SER A 23 1.46 5.87 5.00
CA SER A 23 2.56 6.61 5.65
C SER A 23 2.06 7.10 7.01
N GLY A 24 2.46 6.45 8.11
CA GLY A 24 1.94 6.77 9.45
C GLY A 24 2.19 5.66 10.47
N CYS A 25 1.34 5.58 11.50
CA CYS A 25 1.51 4.61 12.58
C CYS A 25 1.53 3.16 12.06
N GLN A 26 2.55 2.41 12.49
CA GLN A 26 2.83 1.06 12.01
C GLN A 26 1.73 0.06 12.40
N GLU A 27 1.06 0.29 13.54
CA GLU A 27 -0.09 -0.51 13.97
C GLU A 27 -1.25 -0.42 12.98
N LEU A 28 -1.56 0.79 12.49
CA LEU A 28 -2.61 0.99 11.48
C LEU A 28 -2.22 0.39 10.13
N ALA A 29 -0.94 0.47 9.76
CA ALA A 29 -0.43 -0.21 8.57
C ALA A 29 -0.59 -1.72 8.66
N ALA A 30 -0.34 -2.31 9.85
CA ALA A 30 -0.52 -3.74 10.09
C ALA A 30 -1.99 -4.17 10.03
N LEU A 31 -2.92 -3.37 10.57
CA LEU A 31 -4.36 -3.60 10.43
C LEU A 31 -4.79 -3.54 8.97
N TYR A 32 -4.29 -2.56 8.21
CA TYR A 32 -4.59 -2.45 6.78
C TYR A 32 -4.02 -3.64 5.99
N ARG A 33 -2.81 -4.09 6.32
CA ARG A 33 -2.20 -5.30 5.76
C ARG A 33 -3.06 -6.54 6.04
N MET A 34 -3.61 -6.68 7.25
CA MET A 34 -4.51 -7.78 7.60
C MET A 34 -5.79 -7.76 6.75
N GLN A 35 -6.37 -6.58 6.50
CA GLN A 35 -7.53 -6.42 5.62
C GLN A 35 -7.19 -6.77 4.16
N LEU A 36 -6.00 -6.42 3.68
CA LEU A 36 -5.53 -6.78 2.34
C LEU A 36 -5.28 -8.28 2.19
N SER A 37 -4.73 -8.94 3.21
CA SER A 37 -4.57 -10.40 3.22
C SER A 37 -5.90 -11.13 3.06
N HIS A 38 -6.99 -10.63 3.67
CA HIS A 38 -8.34 -11.18 3.44
C HIS A 38 -8.82 -11.00 1.99
N ALA A 39 -8.36 -9.96 1.29
CA ALA A 39 -8.63 -9.74 -0.12
C ALA A 39 -7.65 -10.48 -1.06
N GLY A 40 -6.74 -11.31 -0.52
CA GLY A 40 -5.71 -12.01 -1.30
C GLY A 40 -4.61 -11.08 -1.85
N LEU A 41 -4.50 -9.86 -1.31
CA LEU A 41 -3.54 -8.85 -1.75
C LEU A 41 -2.34 -8.81 -0.81
N ASN A 42 -1.13 -8.81 -1.37
CA ASN A 42 0.11 -8.70 -0.59
C ASN A 42 0.61 -7.25 -0.55
N MET A 43 1.00 -6.80 0.64
CA MET A 43 1.57 -5.48 0.91
C MET A 43 2.95 -5.68 1.52
N ALA A 44 3.99 -5.35 0.76
CA ALA A 44 5.36 -5.39 1.23
C ALA A 44 5.73 -4.09 1.95
N PHE A 45 6.54 -4.19 3.00
CA PHE A 45 7.16 -3.00 3.60
C PHE A 45 8.19 -2.46 2.61
N LEU A 46 7.95 -1.24 2.13
CA LEU A 46 8.94 -0.52 1.33
C LEU A 46 9.95 0.07 2.30
N GLU A 47 11.02 -0.68 2.56
CA GLU A 47 12.21 -0.13 3.18
C GLU A 47 12.83 0.82 2.15
N LYS A 48 12.84 2.11 2.46
CA LYS A 48 13.41 3.14 1.58
C LYS A 48 14.90 2.86 1.48
N LYS A 49 15.32 2.12 0.45
CA LYS A 49 16.75 1.97 0.15
C LYS A 49 17.28 3.35 -0.18
N SER A 50 18.16 3.82 0.70
CA SER A 50 18.89 5.08 0.57
C SER A 50 20.08 4.93 -0.36
#